data_AF-A0ABD6BN98-F1
#
_entry.id   AF-A0ABD6BN98-F1
#
_cell.length_a   1.000
_cell.length_b   1.000
_cell.length_c   1.000
_cell.angle_alpha   90.00
_cell.angle_beta   90.00
_cell.angle_gamma   90.00
#
_symmetry.space_group_name_H-M   'P 1'
#
loop_
_entity.id
_entity.type
_entity.pdbx_description
1 polymer ?
#
loop_
_entity_poly.entity_id
_entity_poly.type
_entity_poly.pdbx_seq_one_letter_code
_entity_poly.pdbx_strand_id
1 'polypeptide(L)' 'MATSEQHSADELFDEFLEDRGHETEAPGWEESYNKKQCPDCGGLHESAAMECSVCGWRP' A
#
# COMPACT_ATOMS: atom_id res chain seq x y z
N MET A 1 -4.90 29.79 24.03
CA MET A 1 -3.99 29.10 23.10
C MET A 1 -4.15 27.62 23.35
N ALA A 2 -4.82 26.92 22.44
CA ALA A 2 -5.05 25.47 22.37
C ALA A 2 -3.72 24.75 22.04
N THR A 3 -3.37 23.54 22.46
CA THR A 3 -4.10 22.42 23.10
C THR A 3 -3.03 21.46 23.63
N SER A 4 -2.99 21.21 24.94
CA SER A 4 -2.01 20.32 25.60
C SER A 4 -2.54 18.90 25.84
N GLU A 5 -3.79 18.62 25.43
CA GLU A 5 -4.42 17.28 25.44
C GLU A 5 -4.24 16.49 24.12
N GLN A 6 -3.45 16.96 23.17
CA GLN A 6 -3.32 16.29 21.86
C GLN A 6 -2.23 15.21 21.78
N HIS A 7 -1.25 15.19 22.69
CA HIS A 7 -0.14 14.24 22.60
C HIS A 7 -0.62 12.80 22.84
N SER A 8 -1.50 12.59 23.83
CA SER A 8 -2.04 11.27 24.17
C SER A 8 -3.08 10.75 23.19
N ALA A 9 -3.73 11.63 22.43
CA ALA A 9 -4.72 11.22 21.44
C ALA A 9 -4.01 10.60 20.22
N ASP A 10 -2.95 11.23 19.74
CA ASP A 10 -2.12 10.74 18.62
C ASP A 10 -1.53 9.35 18.93
N GLU A 11 -0.99 9.16 20.14
CA GLU A 11 -0.47 7.87 20.62
C GLU A 11 -1.56 6.78 20.69
N LEU A 12 -2.80 7.12 21.07
CA LEU A 12 -3.95 6.20 21.08
C LEU A 12 -4.53 5.92 19.68
N PHE A 13 -4.37 6.87 18.74
CA PHE A 13 -4.76 6.71 17.35
C PHE A 13 -3.77 5.81 16.59
N ASP A 14 -2.47 5.95 16.85
CA ASP A 14 -1.43 5.05 16.31
C ASP A 14 -1.66 3.60 16.80
N GLU A 15 -1.89 3.39 18.10
CA GLU A 15 -2.17 2.05 18.67
C GLU A 15 -3.44 1.41 18.05
N PHE A 16 -4.44 2.22 17.68
CA PHE A 16 -5.64 1.75 16.98
C PHE A 16 -5.40 1.42 15.49
N LEU A 17 -4.46 2.10 14.82
CA LEU A 17 -4.08 1.83 13.43
C LEU A 17 -3.19 0.59 13.32
N GLU A 18 -2.35 0.33 14.34
CA GLU A 18 -1.53 -0.87 14.48
C GLU A 18 -2.36 -2.13 14.77
N ASP A 19 -3.34 -2.06 15.69
CA ASP A 19 -4.21 -3.19 16.07
C ASP A 19 -5.10 -3.66 14.89
N ARG A 20 -5.39 -2.76 13.94
CA ARG A 20 -6.27 -3.03 12.79
C ARG A 20 -5.54 -3.42 11.50
N GLY A 21 -4.24 -3.69 11.58
CA GLY A 21 -3.49 -4.32 10.50
C GLY A 21 -3.55 -3.53 9.20
N HIS A 22 -3.20 -2.23 9.23
CA HIS A 22 -2.87 -1.55 7.99
C HIS A 22 -1.49 -2.04 7.55
N GLU A 23 -1.46 -3.13 6.79
CA GLU A 23 -0.27 -3.59 6.09
C GLU A 23 0.23 -2.45 5.19
N THR A 24 1.23 -1.69 5.67
CA THR A 24 1.99 -0.73 4.86
C THR A 24 3.04 -1.49 4.04
N GLU A 25 2.69 -2.66 3.52
CA GLU A 25 3.52 -3.25 2.48
C GLU A 25 3.41 -2.36 1.25
N ALA A 26 4.56 -1.90 0.74
CA ALA A 26 4.59 -1.18 -0.52
C ALA A 26 3.82 -2.01 -1.55
N PRO A 27 2.88 -1.41 -2.31
CA PRO A 27 2.01 -2.17 -3.19
C PRO A 27 2.87 -3.02 -4.12
N GLY A 28 2.82 -4.34 -3.95
CA GLY A 28 3.49 -5.28 -4.83
C GLY A 28 2.71 -5.44 -6.13
N TRP A 29 3.27 -6.21 -7.05
CA TRP A 29 2.46 -6.70 -8.16
C TRP A 29 1.31 -7.56 -7.61
N GLU A 30 0.07 -7.25 -7.99
CA GLU A 30 -1.08 -8.09 -7.66
C GLU A 30 -1.04 -9.39 -8.48
N GLU A 31 -1.59 -10.50 -7.98
CA GLU A 31 -1.60 -11.78 -8.70
C GLU A 31 -2.98 -12.10 -9.28
N SER A 32 -3.05 -12.25 -10.60
CA SER A 32 -4.27 -12.60 -11.33
C SER A 32 -3.99 -13.77 -12.27
N TYR A 33 -4.51 -14.97 -11.95
CA TYR A 33 -4.42 -16.16 -12.80
C TYR A 33 -3.00 -16.45 -13.34
N ASN A 34 -2.00 -16.47 -12.45
CA ASN A 34 -0.56 -16.67 -12.73
C ASN A 34 0.16 -15.50 -13.43
N LYS A 35 -0.51 -14.35 -13.57
CA LYS A 35 0.06 -13.13 -14.13
C LYS A 35 0.18 -12.07 -13.05
N LYS A 36 1.14 -11.18 -13.23
CA LYS A 36 1.30 -9.97 -12.42
C LYS A 36 0.34 -8.91 -12.93
N GLN A 37 -0.45 -8.31 -12.06
CA GLN A 37 -1.37 -7.23 -12.36
C GLN A 37 -0.85 -5.94 -11.73
N CYS A 38 -0.77 -4.89 -12.55
CA CYS A 38 -0.34 -3.57 -12.10
C CYS A 38 -1.43 -2.97 -11.20
N PRO A 39 -1.12 -2.57 -9.96
CA PRO A 39 -2.12 -1.99 -9.05
C PRO A 39 -2.58 -0.60 -9.50
N ASP A 40 -1.77 0.10 -10.31
CA ASP A 40 -2.06 1.47 -10.72
C ASP A 40 -3.01 1.54 -11.93
N CYS A 41 -2.82 0.67 -12.92
CA CYS A 41 -3.59 0.71 -14.17
C CYS A 41 -4.36 -0.58 -14.49
N GLY A 42 -4.26 -1.62 -13.67
CA GLY A 42 -4.87 -2.94 -13.90
C GLY A 42 -4.25 -3.74 -15.06
N GLY A 43 -3.08 -3.34 -15.56
CA GLY A 43 -2.41 -4.01 -16.67
C GLY A 43 -1.89 -5.39 -16.29
N LEU A 44 -2.15 -6.42 -17.11
CA LEU A 44 -1.66 -7.78 -16.90
C LEU A 44 -0.33 -8.01 -17.60
N HIS A 45 0.66 -8.46 -16.84
CA HIS A 45 2.03 -8.73 -17.26
C HIS A 45 2.47 -10.14 -16.87
N GLU A 46 3.50 -10.64 -17.53
CA GLU A 46 4.16 -11.89 -17.16
C GLU A 46 4.82 -11.83 -15.78
N SER A 47 4.94 -12.97 -15.11
CA SER A 47 5.45 -13.07 -13.73
C SER A 47 6.89 -12.56 -13.58
N ALA A 48 7.65 -12.51 -14.68
CA ALA A 48 9.00 -11.97 -14.76
C ALA A 48 9.05 -10.44 -14.99
N ALA A 49 7.91 -9.77 -15.17
CA ALA A 49 7.87 -8.33 -15.37
C ALA A 49 8.35 -7.58 -14.13
N MET A 50 9.23 -6.61 -14.38
CA MET A 50 9.79 -5.70 -13.37
C MET A 50 9.18 -4.29 -13.46
N GLU A 51 8.53 -3.97 -14.58
CA GLU A 51 7.90 -2.68 -14.84
C GLU A 51 6.59 -2.89 -15.64
N CYS A 52 5.59 -2.06 -15.34
CA CYS A 52 4.37 -1.98 -16.13
C CYS A 52 4.63 -1.23 -17.45
N SER A 53 4.48 -1.93 -18.58
CA SER A 53 4.66 -1.35 -19.92
C SER A 53 3.59 -0.32 -20.32
N VAL A 54 2.53 -0.19 -19.53
CA VAL A 54 1.40 0.71 -19.80
C VAL A 54 1.59 2.05 -19.10
N CYS A 55 1.86 2.04 -17.79
CA CYS A 55 1.99 3.25 -16.98
C CYS A 55 3.42 3.49 -16.41
N GLY A 56 4.36 2.59 -16.63
CA GLY A 56 5.74 2.70 -16.12
C GLY A 56 5.91 2.33 -14.64
N TRP A 57 4.88 1.78 -14.01
CA TRP A 57 4.89 1.44 -12.59
C TRP A 57 5.92 0.35 -12.25
N ARG A 58 6.58 0.49 -11.09
CA ARG A 58 7.54 -0.47 -10.54
C ARG A 58 7.25 -0.64 -9.04
N PRO A 59 7.33 -1.87 -8.49
CA PRO A 59 7.18 -2.13 -7.07
C PRO A 59 8.33 -1.52 -6.25
#